data_AF-A0A652KIS1-F1
#
_entry.id   AF-A0A652KIS1-F1
#
_cell.length_a   1.000
_cell.length_b   1.000
_cell.length_c   1.000
_cell.angle_alpha   90.00
_cell.angle_beta   90.00
_cell.angle_gamma   90.00
#
_symmetry.space_group_name_H-M   'P 1'
#
loop_
_entity.id
_entity.type
_entity.pdbx_description
1 polymer ?
#
loop_
_entity_poly.entity_id
_entity_poly.type
_entity_poly.pdbx_seq_one_letter_code
_entity_poly.pdbx_strand_id
1 'polypeptide(L)'
;MASLNVGNLGEYLREQRRTAQLSLRQLADAAGVSNPYLSQIERGLRKPSAEVLQQVAKALRISAETLYVRAGILDEREREELETRAVILADPSINERQKNVLLQIYDSFRRENGFDVASDTGAEFHGAAGAESRIDADTDSGADDADGAGPDARGPRTAGGSDADPPATS
;
A
#
# COMPACT_ATOMS: atom_id res chain seq x y z
N MET A 1 -27.77 11.99 -17.87
CA MET A 1 -27.96 11.43 -16.52
C MET A 1 -27.16 10.13 -16.43
N ALA A 2 -25.84 10.21 -16.19
CA ALA A 2 -24.99 9.02 -16.06
C ALA A 2 -24.92 8.63 -14.58
N SER A 3 -25.86 7.78 -14.14
CA SER A 3 -25.76 7.07 -12.88
C SER A 3 -24.71 5.96 -13.04
N LEU A 4 -23.44 6.31 -12.80
CA LEU A 4 -22.32 5.36 -12.74
C LEU A 4 -22.61 4.29 -11.68
N ASN A 5 -22.78 3.06 -12.15
CA ASN A 5 -23.21 1.89 -11.40
C ASN A 5 -22.28 1.58 -10.22
N VAL A 6 -22.60 2.12 -9.04
CA VAL A 6 -22.04 1.70 -7.75
C VAL A 6 -22.39 0.22 -7.45
N GLY A 7 -23.29 -0.39 -8.24
CA GLY A 7 -23.70 -1.79 -8.12
C GLY A 7 -22.79 -2.85 -8.78
N ASN A 8 -21.78 -2.50 -9.58
CA ASN A 8 -20.94 -3.51 -10.26
C ASN A 8 -19.64 -3.83 -9.49
N LEU A 9 -18.93 -2.80 -9.01
CA LEU A 9 -17.66 -2.98 -8.29
C LEU A 9 -17.82 -3.77 -6.98
N GLY A 10 -18.83 -3.43 -6.17
CA GLY A 10 -19.02 -4.03 -4.84
C GLY A 10 -19.29 -5.54 -4.91
N GLU A 11 -20.20 -5.94 -5.79
CA GLU A 11 -20.50 -7.35 -6.06
C GLU A 11 -19.29 -8.07 -6.65
N TYR A 12 -18.59 -7.46 -7.61
CA TYR A 12 -17.38 -8.05 -8.18
C TYR A 12 -16.30 -8.29 -7.12
N LEU A 13 -16.04 -7.32 -6.24
CA LEU A 13 -15.09 -7.49 -5.13
C LEU A 13 -15.50 -8.63 -4.19
N ARG A 14 -16.79 -8.73 -3.88
CA ARG A 14 -17.34 -9.80 -3.05
C ARG A 14 -17.15 -11.17 -3.69
N GLU A 15 -17.37 -11.29 -5.01
CA GLU A 15 -17.15 -12.51 -5.78
C GLU A 15 -15.67 -12.90 -5.84
N GLN A 16 -14.77 -11.95 -6.13
CA GLN A 16 -13.33 -12.20 -6.16
C GLN A 16 -12.81 -12.64 -4.80
N ARG A 17 -13.27 -11.99 -3.72
CA ARG A 17 -12.92 -12.38 -2.35
C ARG A 17 -13.36 -13.81 -2.03
N ARG A 18 -14.59 -14.19 -2.41
CA ARG A 18 -15.11 -15.54 -2.20
C ARG A 18 -14.34 -16.59 -3.01
N THR A 19 -13.98 -16.26 -4.25
CA THR A 19 -13.16 -17.12 -5.12
C THR A 19 -11.76 -17.33 -4.53
N ALA A 20 -11.17 -16.28 -3.96
CA ALA A 20 -9.93 -16.35 -3.21
C ALA A 20 -10.07 -17.01 -1.83
N GLN A 21 -11.27 -17.44 -1.43
CA GLN A 21 -11.58 -18.07 -0.14
C GLN A 21 -11.20 -17.20 1.07
N LEU A 22 -11.22 -15.87 0.91
CA LEU A 22 -10.90 -14.93 1.97
C LEU A 22 -12.18 -14.48 2.70
N SER A 23 -12.11 -14.44 4.02
CA SER A 23 -13.08 -13.67 4.81
C SER A 23 -12.90 -12.17 4.54
N LEU A 24 -13.94 -11.39 4.81
CA LEU A 24 -13.88 -9.93 4.68
C LEU A 24 -12.76 -9.34 5.56
N ARG A 25 -12.52 -9.92 6.74
CA ARG A 25 -11.45 -9.49 7.65
C ARG A 25 -10.07 -9.77 7.06
N GLN A 26 -9.84 -10.98 6.56
CA GLN A 26 -8.57 -11.34 5.93
C GLN A 26 -8.25 -10.46 4.72
N LEU A 27 -9.23 -10.13 3.87
CA LEU A 27 -9.01 -9.22 2.75
C LEU A 27 -8.68 -7.80 3.23
N ALA A 28 -9.40 -7.31 4.23
CA ALA A 28 -9.15 -5.99 4.80
C ALA A 28 -7.72 -5.89 5.37
N ASP A 29 -7.31 -6.90 6.15
CA ASP A 29 -5.98 -6.98 6.74
C ASP A 29 -4.89 -7.05 5.65
N ALA A 30 -5.09 -7.88 4.62
CA ALA A 30 -4.14 -8.04 3.51
C ALA A 30 -4.03 -6.78 2.62
N ALA A 31 -5.13 -6.03 2.47
CA ALA A 31 -5.16 -4.78 1.72
C ALA A 31 -4.75 -3.57 2.58
N GLY A 32 -4.54 -3.72 3.89
CA GLY A 32 -4.21 -2.59 4.77
C GLY A 32 -5.34 -1.58 4.94
N VAL A 33 -6.60 -2.00 4.76
CA VAL A 33 -7.79 -1.15 4.90
C VAL A 33 -8.66 -1.61 6.06
N SER A 34 -9.49 -0.73 6.61
CA SER A 34 -10.37 -1.13 7.71
C SER A 34 -11.50 -2.06 7.23
N ASN A 35 -11.81 -3.08 8.03
CA ASN A 35 -12.90 -4.01 7.74
C ASN A 35 -14.28 -3.32 7.56
N PRO A 36 -14.67 -2.31 8.38
CA PRO A 36 -15.91 -1.58 8.17
C PRO A 36 -15.95 -0.84 6.83
N TYR A 37 -14.82 -0.26 6.39
CA TYR A 37 -14.73 0.45 5.12
C TYR A 37 -14.86 -0.50 3.93
N LEU A 38 -14.15 -1.63 3.95
CA LEU A 38 -14.27 -2.67 2.92
C LEU A 38 -15.71 -3.23 2.84
N SER A 39 -16.37 -3.41 3.99
CA SER A 39 -17.80 -3.79 4.04
C SER A 39 -18.71 -2.77 3.35
N GLN A 40 -18.42 -1.47 3.49
CA GLN A 40 -19.19 -0.43 2.83
C GLN A 40 -18.95 -0.43 1.31
N ILE A 41 -17.73 -0.72 0.86
CA ILE A 41 -17.39 -0.83 -0.56
C ILE A 41 -18.10 -2.03 -1.20
N GLU A 42 -18.06 -3.23 -0.60
CA GLU A 42 -18.73 -4.42 -1.15
C GLU A 42 -20.25 -4.25 -1.27
N ARG A 43 -20.86 -3.40 -0.44
CA ARG A 43 -22.29 -3.07 -0.48
C ARG A 43 -22.63 -1.89 -1.39
N GLY A 44 -21.64 -1.28 -2.03
CA GLY A 44 -21.83 -0.09 -2.85
C GLY A 44 -22.24 1.17 -2.05
N LEU A 45 -21.95 1.21 -0.75
CA LEU A 45 -22.27 2.37 0.11
C LEU A 45 -21.15 3.43 0.12
N ARG A 46 -19.95 3.06 -0.35
CA ARG A 46 -18.80 3.94 -0.46
C ARG A 46 -18.07 3.73 -1.77
N LYS A 47 -17.62 4.84 -2.35
CA LYS A 47 -16.68 4.84 -3.48
C LYS A 47 -15.25 4.76 -2.95
N PRO A 48 -14.46 3.73 -3.32
CA PRO A 48 -13.05 3.65 -2.96
C PRO A 48 -12.20 4.62 -3.78
N SER A 49 -11.04 5.01 -3.25
CA SER A 49 -10.01 5.73 -4.01
C SER A 49 -9.22 4.79 -4.92
N ALA A 50 -8.48 5.36 -5.89
CA ALA A 50 -7.59 4.58 -6.75
C ALA A 50 -6.52 3.81 -5.96
N GLU A 51 -5.98 4.41 -4.89
CA GLU A 51 -5.01 3.78 -4.00
C GLU A 51 -5.60 2.55 -3.29
N VAL A 52 -6.81 2.69 -2.73
CA VAL A 52 -7.52 1.58 -2.06
C VAL A 52 -7.79 0.44 -3.06
N LEU A 53 -8.15 0.77 -4.29
CA LEU A 53 -8.34 -0.24 -5.33
C LEU A 53 -7.04 -0.95 -5.71
N GLN A 54 -5.89 -0.26 -5.74
CA GLN A 54 -4.60 -0.92 -5.96
C GLN A 54 -4.27 -1.90 -4.83
N GLN A 55 -4.45 -1.46 -3.59
CA GLN A 55 -4.19 -2.28 -2.40
C GLN A 55 -5.07 -3.54 -2.41
N VAL A 56 -6.36 -3.39 -2.70
CA VAL A 56 -7.30 -4.51 -2.78
C VAL A 56 -6.99 -5.42 -3.97
N ALA A 57 -6.65 -4.87 -5.14
CA ALA A 57 -6.23 -5.65 -6.31
C ALA A 57 -4.99 -6.49 -6.01
N LYS A 58 -3.99 -5.90 -5.34
CA LYS A 58 -2.77 -6.59 -4.90
C LYS A 58 -3.10 -7.73 -3.93
N ALA A 59 -3.97 -7.49 -2.95
CA ALA A 59 -4.39 -8.51 -1.98
C ALA A 59 -5.15 -9.68 -2.65
N LEU A 60 -5.98 -9.38 -3.65
CA LEU A 60 -6.72 -10.38 -4.44
C LEU A 60 -5.88 -10.99 -5.58
N ARG A 61 -4.67 -10.49 -5.84
CA ARG A 61 -3.79 -10.88 -6.96
C ARG A 61 -4.48 -10.77 -8.33
N ILE A 62 -5.23 -9.69 -8.53
CA ILE A 62 -5.90 -9.36 -9.80
C ILE A 62 -5.41 -8.02 -10.34
N SER A 63 -5.73 -7.71 -11.60
CA SER A 63 -5.40 -6.41 -12.19
C SER A 63 -6.19 -5.26 -11.54
N ALA A 64 -5.49 -4.21 -11.12
CA ALA A 64 -6.10 -2.98 -10.62
C ALA A 64 -6.93 -2.26 -11.69
N GLU A 65 -6.53 -2.38 -12.96
CA GLU A 65 -7.25 -1.84 -14.12
C GLU A 65 -8.68 -2.38 -14.19
N THR A 66 -8.86 -3.69 -13.95
CA THR A 66 -10.19 -4.31 -13.93
C THR A 66 -11.07 -3.66 -12.86
N LEU A 67 -10.50 -3.32 -11.70
CA LEU A 67 -11.23 -2.65 -10.64
C LEU A 67 -11.54 -1.19 -10.98
N TYR A 68 -10.61 -0.46 -11.62
CA TYR A 68 -10.84 0.92 -12.03
C TYR A 68 -12.00 1.06 -13.01
N VAL A 69 -12.07 0.15 -13.97
CA VAL A 69 -13.17 0.11 -14.96
C VAL A 69 -14.49 -0.17 -14.26
N ARG A 70 -14.52 -1.19 -13.38
CA ARG A 70 -15.72 -1.56 -12.62
C ARG A 70 -16.15 -0.44 -11.66
N ALA A 71 -15.20 0.35 -11.16
CA ALA A 71 -15.42 1.52 -10.33
C ALA A 71 -15.88 2.76 -11.13
N GLY A 72 -15.81 2.72 -12.46
CA GLY A 72 -16.01 3.89 -13.32
C GLY A 72 -14.98 4.99 -13.07
N ILE A 73 -13.79 4.60 -12.62
CA ILE A 73 -12.63 5.50 -12.45
C ILE A 73 -11.81 5.53 -13.74
N LEU A 74 -11.74 4.40 -14.46
CA LEU A 74 -11.18 4.37 -15.81
C LEU A 74 -12.32 4.68 -16.79
N ASP A 75 -12.21 5.78 -17.51
CA ASP A 75 -13.16 6.13 -18.55
C ASP A 75 -13.00 5.17 -19.75
N GLU A 76 -14.08 4.88 -20.49
CA GLU A 76 -14.03 4.04 -21.72
C GLU A 76 -12.95 4.52 -22.70
N ARG A 77 -12.67 5.82 -22.69
CA ARG A 77 -11.66 6.51 -23.51
C ARG A 77 -10.21 6.19 -23.10
N GLU A 78 -9.96 5.94 -21.82
CA GLU A 78 -8.63 5.55 -21.31
C GLU A 78 -8.37 4.06 -21.57
N ARG A 79 -9.42 3.23 -21.59
CA ARG A 79 -9.35 1.85 -22.09
C ARG A 79 -8.96 1.81 -23.57
N GLU A 80 -9.69 2.54 -24.41
CA GLU A 80 -9.42 2.61 -25.86
C GLU A 80 -7.97 3.05 -26.16
N GLU A 81 -7.39 3.91 -25.31
CA GLU A 81 -5.98 4.30 -25.38
C GLU A 81 -5.02 3.14 -25.19
N LEU A 82 -5.18 2.41 -24.08
CA LEU A 82 -4.32 1.29 -23.70
C LEU A 82 -4.40 0.18 -24.74
N GLU A 83 -5.62 -0.11 -25.22
CA GLU A 83 -5.87 -1.08 -26.27
C GLU A 83 -5.20 -0.66 -27.59
N THR A 84 -5.31 0.61 -27.99
CA THR A 84 -4.67 1.13 -29.21
C THR A 84 -3.14 1.02 -29.15
N ARG A 85 -2.53 1.44 -28.04
CA ARG A 85 -1.07 1.33 -27.85
C ARG A 85 -0.61 -0.13 -27.86
N ALA A 86 -1.36 -1.03 -27.24
CA ALA A 86 -1.05 -2.45 -27.23
C ALA A 86 -1.08 -3.06 -28.64
N VAL A 87 -2.02 -2.66 -29.50
CA VAL A 87 -2.09 -3.10 -30.90
C VAL A 87 -0.86 -2.68 -31.69
N ILE A 88 -0.41 -1.42 -31.55
CA ILE A 88 0.80 -0.92 -32.22
C ILE A 88 2.04 -1.71 -31.80
N LEU A 89 2.16 -2.04 -30.51
CA LEU A 89 3.29 -2.80 -29.97
C LEU A 89 3.27 -4.27 -30.38
N ALA A 90 2.09 -4.87 -30.52
CA ALA A 90 1.93 -6.29 -30.88
C ALA A 90 2.13 -6.58 -32.37
N ASP A 91 2.15 -5.57 -33.24
CA ASP A 91 2.33 -5.76 -34.69
C ASP A 91 3.75 -6.30 -35.01
N PRO A 92 3.87 -7.51 -35.58
CA PRO A 92 5.16 -8.12 -35.90
C PRO A 92 5.79 -7.56 -37.19
N SER A 93 5.03 -6.85 -38.03
CA SER A 93 5.51 -6.26 -39.29
C SER A 93 6.22 -4.92 -39.09
N ILE A 94 6.11 -4.33 -37.90
CA ILE A 94 6.65 -3.03 -37.54
C ILE A 94 7.89 -3.22 -36.66
N ASN A 95 9.01 -2.59 -37.03
CA ASN A 95 10.22 -2.64 -36.21
C ASN A 95 10.15 -1.69 -35.01
N GLU A 96 11.04 -1.87 -34.03
CA GLU A 96 11.07 -1.06 -32.80
C GLU A 96 11.14 0.44 -33.06
N ARG A 97 11.94 0.88 -34.04
CA ARG A 97 12.04 2.31 -34.38
C ARG A 97 10.71 2.84 -34.90
N GLN A 98 10.04 2.10 -35.78
CA GLN A 98 8.75 2.48 -36.35
C GLN A 98 7.64 2.49 -35.29
N LYS A 99 7.63 1.52 -34.36
CA LYS A 99 6.70 1.50 -33.21
C LYS A 99 6.85 2.75 -32.35
N ASN A 100 8.08 3.10 -31.99
CA ASN A 100 8.37 4.30 -31.20
C ASN A 100 7.89 5.58 -31.90
N VAL A 101 8.10 5.70 -33.21
CA VAL A 101 7.62 6.86 -33.98
C VAL A 101 6.09 6.92 -34.02
N LEU A 102 5.41 5.78 -34.24
CA LEU A 102 3.94 5.73 -34.25
C LEU A 102 3.35 6.11 -32.89
N LEU A 103 3.93 5.62 -31.80
CA LEU A 103 3.50 5.97 -30.44
C LEU A 103 3.73 7.45 -30.15
N GLN A 104 4.88 8.01 -30.54
CA GLN A 104 5.17 9.43 -30.37
C GLN A 104 4.17 10.32 -31.14
N ILE A 105 3.83 9.96 -32.38
CA ILE A 105 2.84 10.69 -33.20
C ILE A 105 1.46 10.57 -32.56
N TYR A 106 1.07 9.36 -32.16
CA TYR A 106 -0.19 9.11 -31.47
C TYR A 106 -0.33 9.98 -30.22
N ASP A 107 0.70 10.01 -29.37
CA ASP A 107 0.74 10.82 -28.16
C ASP A 107 0.67 12.32 -28.46
N SER A 108 1.32 12.78 -29.54
CA SER A 108 1.28 14.18 -29.94
C SER A 108 -0.12 14.63 -30.35
N PHE A 109 -0.83 13.84 -31.16
CA PHE A 109 -2.20 14.16 -31.57
C PHE A 109 -3.17 14.10 -30.39
N ARG A 110 -2.92 13.21 -29.43
CA ARG A 110 -3.73 13.16 -28.21
C ARG A 110 -3.57 14.41 -27.37
N ARG A 111 -2.34 14.86 -27.14
CA ARG A 111 -2.10 16.12 -26.41
C ARG A 111 -2.72 17.31 -27.13
N GLU A 112 -2.58 17.37 -28.45
CA GLU A 112 -3.18 18.45 -29.28
C GLU A 112 -4.71 18.47 -29.18
N ASN A 113 -5.35 17.30 -29.12
CA ASN A 113 -6.80 17.20 -28.97
C ASN A 113 -7.28 17.38 -27.51
N GLY A 114 -6.41 17.79 -26.58
CA GLY A 114 -6.76 18.10 -25.19
C GLY A 114 -6.82 16.89 -24.25
N PHE A 115 -6.18 15.78 -24.62
CA PHE A 115 -6.09 14.58 -23.78
C PHE A 115 -4.78 14.61 -22.99
N ASP A 116 -4.71 15.46 -21.96
CA ASP A 116 -3.57 15.49 -21.03
C ASP A 116 -3.66 14.32 -20.05
N VAL A 117 -2.60 13.51 -20.01
CA VAL A 117 -2.44 12.45 -19.01
C VAL A 117 -2.16 13.16 -17.70
N ALA A 118 -3.03 13.00 -16.71
CA ALA A 118 -2.67 13.23 -15.31
C ALA A 118 -1.66 12.14 -14.88
N SER A 119 -0.46 12.20 -15.43
CA SER A 119 0.72 11.50 -14.98
C SER A 119 1.80 12.54 -14.73
N ASP A 120 1.52 13.49 -13.82
CA ASP A 120 2.59 14.20 -13.15
C ASP A 120 2.95 13.44 -11.87
N THR A 121 4.02 12.66 -12.00
CA THR A 121 5.16 12.63 -11.09
C THR A 121 4.87 12.81 -9.60
N GLY A 122 4.79 11.68 -8.91
CA GLY A 122 5.07 11.56 -7.47
C GLY A 122 5.92 10.33 -7.16
N ALA A 123 6.78 9.92 -8.11
CA ALA A 123 7.76 8.85 -7.92
C ALA A 123 9.17 9.44 -8.04
N GLU A 124 9.54 10.33 -7.12
CA GLU A 124 10.95 10.57 -6.82
C GLU A 124 11.46 9.44 -5.92
N PHE A 125 11.81 8.31 -6.54
CA PHE A 125 12.80 7.41 -5.97
C PHE A 125 14.19 7.94 -6.35
N HIS A 126 14.75 8.83 -5.52
CA HIS A 126 16.20 8.99 -5.43
C HIS A 126 16.71 8.07 -4.32
N GLY A 127 17.28 6.94 -4.76
CA GLY A 127 17.97 5.99 -3.90
C GLY A 127 19.28 6.54 -3.35
N ALA A 128 19.50 6.24 -2.08
CA ALA A 128 20.68 6.35 -1.24
C ALA A 128 22.07 6.42 -1.92
N ALA A 129 22.88 7.39 -1.47
CA ALA A 129 24.31 7.23 -1.23
C ALA A 129 24.81 8.31 -0.24
N GLY A 130 25.54 7.91 0.81
CA GLY A 130 26.36 8.82 1.62
C GLY A 130 26.05 8.79 3.12
N ALA A 131 26.60 7.80 3.81
CA ALA A 131 26.72 7.80 5.26
C ALA A 131 27.75 8.86 5.71
N GLU A 132 27.33 9.83 6.53
CA GLU A 132 28.23 10.57 7.42
C GLU A 132 27.50 10.84 8.74
N SER A 133 27.68 9.93 9.70
CA SER A 133 27.44 10.21 11.12
C SER A 133 28.69 10.89 11.64
N ARG A 134 28.62 12.22 11.86
CA ARG A 134 29.61 12.96 12.63
C ARG A 134 29.25 12.80 14.11
N ILE A 135 29.97 11.90 14.77
CA ILE A 135 30.10 11.88 16.23
C ILE A 135 31.36 12.71 16.50
N ASP A 136 31.18 13.95 16.93
CA ASP A 136 32.27 14.77 17.43
C ASP A 136 32.72 14.18 18.78
N ALA A 137 33.96 13.70 18.78
CA ALA A 137 34.68 13.25 19.96
C ALA A 137 35.38 14.46 20.58
N ASP A 138 34.89 14.95 21.72
CA ASP A 138 35.71 15.73 22.64
C ASP A 138 36.42 14.76 23.59
N THR A 139 37.71 14.58 23.32
CA THR A 139 38.67 13.99 24.26
C THR A 139 39.25 15.14 25.07
N ASP A 140 38.91 15.21 26.36
CA ASP A 140 39.75 15.90 27.34
C ASP A 140 40.34 14.85 28.29
N SER A 141 41.63 15.00 28.51
CA SER A 141 42.54 14.06 29.15
C SER A 141 43.01 14.64 30.49
N GLY A 142 42.92 13.84 31.56
CA GLY A 142 43.60 14.05 32.84
C GLY A 142 43.14 12.96 33.81
N ALA A 143 43.88 11.86 33.97
CA ALA A 143 44.99 11.71 34.92
C ALA A 143 44.52 11.91 36.37
N ASP A 144 44.39 10.82 37.13
CA ASP A 144 45.22 10.55 38.33
C ASP A 144 44.57 9.48 39.24
N ASP A 145 45.31 8.37 39.36
CA ASP A 145 45.69 7.63 40.56
C ASP A 145 44.71 7.32 41.72
N ALA A 146 44.93 6.08 42.19
CA ALA A 146 44.93 5.61 43.59
C ALA A 146 43.69 4.87 44.13
N ASP A 147 43.91 3.57 44.32
CA ASP A 147 43.79 2.80 45.57
C ASP A 147 42.53 2.89 46.44
N GLY A 148 42.01 1.69 46.77
CA GLY A 148 41.84 1.35 48.19
C GLY A 148 40.43 0.95 48.66
N ALA A 149 40.34 -0.32 49.05
CA ALA A 149 39.66 -0.82 50.26
C ALA A 149 38.12 -0.86 50.35
N GLY A 150 37.59 -2.10 50.32
CA GLY A 150 36.87 -2.68 51.47
C GLY A 150 35.39 -2.35 51.73
N PRO A 151 34.68 -3.16 52.55
CA PRO A 151 33.28 -3.56 52.33
C PRO A 151 32.29 -3.07 53.42
N ASP A 152 31.08 -3.64 53.39
CA ASP A 152 29.93 -3.53 54.34
C ASP A 152 28.89 -2.45 53.97
N ALA A 153 27.57 -2.63 54.08
CA ALA A 153 26.81 -3.47 55.01
C ALA A 153 25.37 -3.76 54.51
N ARG A 154 24.86 -4.94 54.91
CA ARG A 154 23.54 -5.25 55.50
C ARG A 154 22.23 -4.77 54.82
N GLY A 155 21.35 -5.75 54.57
CA GLY A 155 19.91 -5.61 54.23
C GLY A 155 19.03 -5.05 55.38
N PRO A 156 17.68 -5.27 55.45
CA PRO A 156 16.89 -6.43 54.97
C PRO A 156 15.63 -6.07 54.13
N ARG A 157 15.15 -6.91 53.21
CA ARG A 157 14.03 -7.91 53.30
C ARG A 157 12.88 -7.61 54.28
N THR A 158 11.65 -7.51 53.75
CA THR A 158 10.41 -8.30 54.03
C THR A 158 9.30 -7.75 53.10
N ALA A 159 8.65 -8.46 52.17
CA ALA A 159 7.84 -9.70 52.19
C ALA A 159 6.42 -9.54 52.80
N GLY A 160 5.40 -9.85 52.00
CA GLY A 160 4.00 -10.09 52.34
C GLY A 160 3.12 -9.94 51.08
N GLY A 161 2.71 -10.97 50.34
CA GLY A 161 2.38 -12.35 50.71
C GLY A 161 0.93 -12.40 51.21
N SER A 162 -0.06 -12.26 50.32
CA SER A 162 -0.86 -13.33 49.70
C SER A 162 -1.67 -14.15 50.71
N ASP A 163 -2.96 -13.82 50.78
CA ASP A 163 -4.02 -14.51 51.52
C ASP A 163 -4.21 -15.96 51.09
N ALA A 164 -4.45 -16.83 52.07
CA ALA A 164 -4.98 -18.17 51.88
C ALA A 164 -6.07 -18.47 52.94
N ASP A 165 -7.29 -18.66 52.43
CA ASP A 165 -8.44 -19.50 52.80
C ASP A 165 -8.89 -19.74 54.26
N PRO A 166 -10.20 -20.01 54.44
CA PRO A 166 -10.59 -21.38 54.77
C PRO A 166 -11.88 -21.89 54.06
N PRO A 167 -12.16 -23.22 54.14
CA PRO A 167 -13.09 -23.91 53.24
C PRO A 167 -14.56 -23.84 53.68
N ALA A 168 -15.46 -23.92 52.70
CA ALA A 168 -16.89 -24.15 52.91
C ALA A 168 -17.21 -25.65 52.92
N THR A 169 -18.00 -26.02 53.93
CA THR A 169 -18.56 -27.34 54.27
C THR A 169 -19.79 -27.75 53.44
N SER A 170 -20.04 -29.08 53.45
CA SER A 170 -21.27 -29.86 53.18
C SER A 170 -21.49 -30.38 51.76
#